data_AF-A0A6P5AKS3-F1
#
_entry.id   AF-A0A6P5AKS3-F1
#
_cell.length_a   1.000
_cell.length_b   1.000
_cell.length_c   1.000
_cell.angle_alpha   90.00
_cell.angle_beta   90.00
_cell.angle_gamma   90.00
#
_symmetry.space_group_name_H-M   'P 1'
#
loop_
_entity.id
_entity.type
_entity.pdbx_description
1 polymer ?
#
loop_
_entity_poly.entity_id
_entity_poly.type
_entity_poly.pdbx_seq_one_letter_code
_entity_poly.pdbx_strand_id
1 'polypeptide(L)'
;MPTPILPRIDDCECTPNVQHLFRRHHLLQSPMYYIRWIYAAFYSLYLLFFMEPPTDRDIVGYIENTTMVMLIRPAADGRLGEYEVTVRDCKLRASGGYKLKNMSLRYKRGKRGVRLLSFTRNGVRMSNRGQIFSTVYFYHTHSFHTKSHLFSNSLVRHIVDNNVKILQESSYTSIPLHYELLHSSLSVLEWDGNVSRYLGYGGACIRESLVEESRNMSALAGHQAMERWKSHGKDSFAGKLLRSRLALQGVMERHEIDPKLLDPLFNHVIVHSLDHDGISQWSFLRFSLHPWDTECSIYQAFNTSMFRILITQPNLNPLAPNTIRSINKPFYQDLYRELRKIDPKMADVVTASVMY
;
A
#
# COMPACT_ATOMS: atom_id res chain seq x y z
N MET A 1 25.18 17.36 -5.32
CA MET A 1 23.78 16.90 -5.30
C MET A 1 23.39 16.65 -3.84
N PRO A 2 22.22 17.12 -3.37
CA PRO A 2 21.78 16.83 -2.01
C PRO A 2 21.55 15.31 -1.81
N THR A 3 21.91 14.79 -0.65
CA THR A 3 21.76 13.37 -0.31
C THR A 3 20.27 13.03 -0.16
N PRO A 4 19.75 12.02 -0.89
CA PRO A 4 18.34 11.64 -0.78
C PRO A 4 18.01 11.08 0.60
N ILE A 5 16.79 11.31 1.07
CA ILE A 5 16.26 10.64 2.26
C ILE A 5 15.82 9.24 1.86
N LEU A 6 16.50 8.24 2.42
CA LEU A 6 16.24 6.84 2.15
C LEU A 6 15.29 6.26 3.21
N PRO A 7 14.40 5.33 2.84
CA PRO A 7 13.50 4.68 3.77
C PRO A 7 14.29 3.84 4.78
N ARG A 8 13.99 3.98 6.07
CA ARG A 8 14.61 3.19 7.15
C ARG A 8 13.55 2.63 8.07
N ILE A 9 13.71 1.35 8.42
CA ILE A 9 12.79 0.70 9.35
C ILE A 9 12.93 1.22 10.77
N ASP A 10 14.15 1.59 11.18
CA ASP A 10 14.43 2.08 12.53
C ASP A 10 13.82 3.48 12.79
N ASP A 11 13.40 4.19 11.74
CA ASP A 11 12.78 5.52 11.88
C ASP A 11 11.41 5.47 12.59
N CYS A 12 10.81 4.29 12.77
CA CYS A 12 9.56 4.12 13.53
C CYS A 12 9.76 4.07 15.05
N GLU A 13 10.99 4.03 15.58
CA GLU A 13 11.22 3.96 17.02
C GLU A 13 10.66 5.17 17.78
N CYS A 14 10.25 4.98 19.04
CA CYS A 14 9.77 6.09 19.87
C CYS A 14 10.95 6.83 20.52
N THR A 15 11.26 8.03 20.03
CA THR A 15 12.26 8.94 20.63
C THR A 15 11.59 10.18 21.23
N PRO A 16 12.25 10.95 22.13
CA PRO A 16 11.66 12.13 22.75
C PRO A 16 11.00 13.12 21.76
N ASN A 17 11.64 13.38 20.62
CA ASN A 17 11.15 14.34 19.61
C ASN A 17 9.78 13.95 19.02
N VAL A 18 9.50 12.65 18.88
CA VAL A 18 8.25 12.14 18.26
C VAL A 18 7.26 11.61 19.29
N GLN A 19 7.56 11.64 20.59
CA GLN A 19 6.69 11.10 21.65
C GLN A 19 5.30 11.74 21.65
N HIS A 20 5.22 13.02 21.30
CA HIS A 20 3.95 13.73 21.18
C HIS A 20 3.03 13.13 20.10
N LEU A 21 3.58 12.57 19.02
CA LEU A 21 2.83 11.87 17.97
C LEU A 21 2.20 10.58 18.50
N PHE A 22 2.94 9.81 19.33
CA PHE A 22 2.41 8.60 19.97
C PHE A 22 1.25 8.91 20.92
N ARG A 23 1.39 9.95 21.77
CA ARG A 23 0.31 10.39 22.66
C ARG A 23 -0.92 10.81 21.86
N ARG A 24 -0.73 11.58 20.79
CA ARG A 24 -1.81 12.00 19.90
C ARG A 24 -2.49 10.82 19.22
N HIS A 25 -1.72 9.87 18.68
CA HIS A 25 -2.25 8.67 18.05
C HIS A 25 -3.10 7.86 19.04
N HIS A 26 -2.59 7.64 20.25
CA HIS A 26 -3.30 6.89 21.27
C HIS A 26 -4.64 7.54 21.65
N LEU A 27 -4.67 8.86 21.81
CA LEU A 27 -5.89 9.58 22.19
C LEU A 27 -6.91 9.67 21.06
N LEU A 28 -6.46 9.89 19.83
CA LEU A 28 -7.35 10.20 18.71
C LEU A 28 -7.69 8.97 17.86
N GLN A 29 -6.75 8.07 17.61
CA GLN A 29 -6.93 6.94 16.70
C GLN A 29 -7.31 5.64 17.41
N SER A 30 -6.72 5.32 18.58
CA SER A 30 -7.02 4.05 19.25
C SER A 30 -8.52 3.83 19.52
N PRO A 31 -9.31 4.82 20.00
CA PRO A 31 -10.76 4.66 20.15
C PRO A 31 -11.47 4.35 18.82
N MET A 32 -11.01 4.97 17.73
CA MET A 32 -11.58 4.75 16.41
C MET A 32 -11.30 3.35 15.88
N TYR A 33 -10.15 2.74 16.21
CA TYR A 33 -9.86 1.35 15.86
C TYR A 33 -10.86 0.38 16.52
N TYR A 34 -11.27 0.62 17.76
CA TYR A 34 -12.29 -0.21 18.41
C TYR A 34 -13.67 -0.08 17.75
N ILE A 35 -14.12 1.14 17.48
CA ILE A 35 -15.39 1.39 16.77
C ILE A 35 -15.35 0.74 15.38
N ARG A 36 -14.23 0.90 14.68
CA ARG A 36 -14.03 0.34 13.34
C ARG A 36 -13.96 -1.18 13.38
N TRP A 37 -13.39 -1.78 14.42
CA TRP A 37 -13.36 -3.24 14.58
C TRP A 37 -14.78 -3.81 14.62
N ILE A 38 -15.69 -3.16 15.37
CA ILE A 38 -17.10 -3.57 15.43
C ILE A 38 -17.75 -3.45 14.05
N TYR A 39 -17.58 -2.30 13.37
CA TYR A 39 -18.07 -2.11 12.01
C TYR A 39 -17.53 -3.17 11.05
N ALA A 40 -16.21 -3.43 11.11
CA ALA A 40 -15.54 -4.41 10.26
C ALA A 40 -16.11 -5.80 10.50
N ALA A 41 -16.34 -6.20 11.76
CA ALA A 41 -16.93 -7.50 12.06
C ALA A 41 -18.30 -7.67 11.40
N PHE A 42 -19.21 -6.70 11.58
CA PHE A 42 -20.54 -6.76 10.98
C PHE A 42 -20.50 -6.68 9.44
N TYR A 43 -19.69 -5.77 8.89
CA TYR A 43 -19.59 -5.62 7.45
C TYR A 43 -18.91 -6.82 6.80
N SER A 44 -17.93 -7.43 7.46
CA SER A 44 -17.31 -8.68 7.02
C SER A 44 -18.31 -9.83 7.00
N LEU A 45 -19.18 -9.96 8.03
CA LEU A 45 -20.26 -10.94 8.03
C LEU A 45 -21.24 -10.69 6.87
N TYR A 46 -21.62 -9.43 6.62
CA TYR A 46 -22.46 -9.06 5.48
C TYR A 46 -21.79 -9.42 4.15
N LEU A 47 -20.49 -9.12 3.99
CA LEU A 47 -19.78 -9.39 2.75
C LEU A 47 -19.70 -10.88 2.43
N LEU A 48 -19.69 -11.78 3.41
CA LEU A 48 -19.65 -13.24 3.16
C LEU A 48 -20.75 -13.71 2.21
N PHE A 49 -21.89 -13.02 2.14
CA PHE A 49 -23.00 -13.34 1.24
C PHE A 49 -22.79 -12.89 -0.21
N PHE A 50 -21.88 -11.94 -0.46
CA PHE A 50 -21.64 -11.32 -1.78
C PHE A 50 -20.24 -11.57 -2.31
N MET A 51 -19.39 -12.28 -1.55
CA MET A 51 -18.01 -12.48 -1.97
C MET A 51 -17.88 -13.49 -3.10
N GLU A 52 -17.10 -13.13 -4.11
CA GLU A 52 -16.88 -13.94 -5.32
C GLU A 52 -15.42 -14.37 -5.46
N PRO A 53 -15.14 -15.56 -6.04
CA PRO A 53 -13.77 -15.97 -6.32
C PRO A 53 -13.12 -15.03 -7.35
N PRO A 54 -11.80 -14.73 -7.23
CA PRO A 54 -11.11 -13.87 -8.19
C PRO A 54 -11.12 -14.43 -9.61
N THR A 55 -11.27 -13.54 -10.60
CA THR A 55 -11.13 -13.84 -12.02
C THR A 55 -9.82 -13.29 -12.59
N ASP A 56 -9.50 -13.65 -13.84
CA ASP A 56 -8.37 -13.07 -14.57
C ASP A 56 -8.48 -11.53 -14.67
N ARG A 57 -9.70 -11.00 -14.81
CA ARG A 57 -9.97 -9.56 -14.85
C ARG A 57 -9.66 -8.91 -13.52
N ASP A 58 -10.00 -9.55 -12.40
CA ASP A 58 -9.78 -8.99 -11.07
C ASP A 58 -8.30 -8.96 -10.70
N ILE A 59 -7.56 -10.03 -11.02
CA ILE A 59 -6.12 -10.11 -10.78
C ILE A 59 -5.38 -9.01 -11.55
N VAL A 60 -5.66 -8.87 -12.85
CA VAL A 60 -5.01 -7.84 -13.67
C VAL A 60 -5.51 -6.45 -13.31
N GLY A 61 -6.81 -6.29 -13.03
CA GLY A 61 -7.40 -5.04 -12.57
C GLY A 61 -6.77 -4.56 -11.28
N TYR A 62 -6.50 -5.46 -10.31
CA TYR A 62 -5.78 -5.13 -9.09
C TYR A 62 -4.38 -4.62 -9.39
N ILE A 63 -3.62 -5.32 -10.23
CA ILE A 63 -2.26 -4.91 -10.61
C ILE A 63 -2.28 -3.54 -11.30
N GLU A 64 -3.21 -3.32 -12.22
CA GLU A 64 -3.24 -2.13 -13.06
C GLU A 64 -3.80 -0.88 -12.36
N ASN A 65 -4.57 -1.06 -11.29
CA ASN A 65 -5.15 0.03 -10.48
C ASN A 65 -4.50 0.17 -9.10
N THR A 66 -3.35 -0.48 -8.89
CA THR A 66 -2.48 -0.28 -7.72
C THR A 66 -1.07 0.04 -8.20
N THR A 67 -0.17 0.36 -7.29
CA THR A 67 1.22 0.67 -7.63
C THR A 67 1.99 -0.50 -8.22
N MET A 68 1.45 -1.72 -8.13
CA MET A 68 1.93 -2.86 -8.91
C MET A 68 1.95 -2.63 -10.42
N VAL A 69 1.17 -1.67 -10.95
CA VAL A 69 1.19 -1.25 -12.35
C VAL A 69 2.60 -0.92 -12.81
N MET A 70 3.43 -0.43 -11.89
CA MET A 70 4.80 -0.03 -12.15
C MET A 70 5.72 -1.21 -12.50
N LEU A 71 5.31 -2.45 -12.23
CA LEU A 71 6.02 -3.67 -12.61
C LEU A 71 5.65 -4.18 -14.00
N ILE A 72 4.55 -3.72 -14.60
CA ILE A 72 4.07 -4.21 -15.89
C ILE A 72 5.06 -3.83 -17.00
N ARG A 73 5.45 -4.83 -17.80
CA ARG A 73 6.28 -4.69 -19.00
C ARG A 73 5.57 -5.31 -20.20
N PRO A 74 5.78 -4.82 -21.43
CA PRO A 74 5.50 -5.63 -22.61
C PRO A 74 6.24 -6.97 -22.53
N ALA A 75 5.64 -8.04 -23.04
CA ALA A 75 6.27 -9.36 -23.05
C ALA A 75 7.61 -9.31 -23.82
N ALA A 76 8.65 -9.93 -23.24
CA ALA A 76 10.01 -9.88 -23.79
C ALA A 76 10.15 -10.52 -25.18
N ASP A 77 9.22 -11.41 -25.55
CA ASP A 77 9.18 -12.06 -26.86
C ASP A 77 8.46 -11.25 -27.94
N GLY A 78 8.14 -9.97 -27.67
CA GLY A 78 7.62 -9.03 -28.66
C GLY A 78 6.18 -9.28 -29.08
N ARG A 79 5.44 -10.17 -28.39
CA ARG A 79 4.04 -10.45 -28.72
C ARG A 79 3.14 -9.26 -28.38
N LEU A 80 2.52 -8.69 -29.40
CA LEU A 80 1.64 -7.54 -29.29
C LEU A 80 0.47 -7.82 -28.33
N GLY A 81 0.26 -6.90 -27.39
CA GLY A 81 -0.82 -6.95 -26.40
C GLY A 81 -0.59 -7.94 -25.25
N GLU A 82 0.60 -8.53 -25.16
CA GLU A 82 1.01 -9.37 -24.03
C GLU A 82 1.93 -8.60 -23.09
N TYR A 83 1.74 -8.83 -21.79
CA TYR A 83 2.38 -8.10 -20.72
C TYR A 83 2.87 -9.06 -19.64
N GLU A 84 3.93 -8.66 -18.96
CA GLU A 84 4.61 -9.43 -17.93
C GLU A 84 4.79 -8.59 -16.66
N VAL A 85 4.58 -9.22 -15.52
CA VAL A 85 4.88 -8.68 -14.18
C VAL A 85 5.83 -9.67 -13.54
N THR A 86 7.03 -9.23 -13.19
CA THR A 86 8.04 -10.10 -12.58
C THR A 86 8.54 -9.48 -11.28
N VAL A 87 8.57 -10.29 -10.23
CA VAL A 87 9.20 -10.00 -8.95
C VAL A 87 10.32 -11.01 -8.74
N ARG A 88 11.52 -10.50 -8.45
CA ARG A 88 12.70 -11.30 -8.13
C ARG A 88 13.20 -10.92 -6.75
N ASP A 89 13.89 -11.87 -6.14
CA ASP A 89 14.63 -11.68 -4.89
C ASP A 89 13.79 -11.16 -3.71
N CYS A 90 12.54 -11.62 -3.60
CA CYS A 90 11.65 -11.29 -2.49
C CYS A 90 12.05 -12.06 -1.23
N LYS A 91 11.99 -11.39 -0.06
CA LYS A 91 12.38 -11.93 1.25
C LYS A 91 11.19 -12.27 2.15
N LEU A 92 9.96 -12.09 1.65
CA LEU A 92 8.75 -12.34 2.43
C LEU A 92 8.59 -13.83 2.79
N ARG A 93 8.17 -14.07 4.03
CA ARG A 93 7.86 -15.39 4.55
C ARG A 93 6.45 -15.38 5.11
N ALA A 94 5.76 -16.48 4.89
CA ALA A 94 4.44 -16.74 5.46
C ALA A 94 4.54 -17.83 6.54
N SER A 95 3.52 -17.85 7.41
CA SER A 95 3.30 -18.87 8.43
C SER A 95 3.56 -20.29 7.94
N GLY A 96 4.05 -21.18 8.79
CA GLY A 96 4.34 -22.57 8.38
C GLY A 96 5.60 -22.72 7.50
N GLY A 97 6.48 -21.72 7.48
CA GLY A 97 7.80 -21.81 6.84
C GLY A 97 7.79 -21.57 5.33
N TYR A 98 6.68 -21.13 4.76
CA TYR A 98 6.59 -20.79 3.35
C TYR A 98 7.35 -19.50 3.03
N LYS A 99 7.97 -19.44 1.84
CA LYS A 99 8.78 -18.29 1.42
C LYS A 99 8.39 -17.86 0.02
N LEU A 100 8.15 -16.57 -0.20
CA LEU A 100 7.98 -16.01 -1.54
C LEU A 100 9.34 -15.46 -2.00
N LYS A 101 10.01 -16.17 -2.91
CA LYS A 101 11.32 -15.76 -3.48
C LYS A 101 11.16 -15.01 -4.79
N ASN A 102 10.24 -15.46 -5.63
CA ASN A 102 9.92 -14.84 -6.91
C ASN A 102 8.48 -15.14 -7.33
N MET A 103 7.94 -14.26 -8.17
CA MET A 103 6.72 -14.54 -8.92
C MET A 103 6.79 -13.93 -10.31
N SER A 104 6.13 -14.57 -11.27
CA SER A 104 5.96 -14.04 -12.62
C SER A 104 4.52 -14.24 -13.06
N LEU A 105 3.93 -13.19 -13.61
CA LEU A 105 2.60 -13.21 -14.21
C LEU A 105 2.71 -12.74 -15.65
N ARG A 106 2.09 -13.47 -16.57
CA ARG A 106 1.94 -13.06 -17.96
C ARG A 106 0.48 -13.04 -18.35
N TYR A 107 0.05 -11.95 -18.98
CA TYR A 107 -1.33 -11.75 -19.37
C TYR A 107 -1.45 -11.11 -20.74
N LYS A 108 -2.60 -11.30 -21.38
CA LYS A 108 -2.94 -10.70 -22.66
C LYS A 108 -4.13 -9.78 -22.51
N ARG A 109 -4.02 -8.58 -23.09
CA ARG A 109 -5.16 -7.68 -23.32
C ARG A 109 -5.61 -7.83 -24.76
N GLY A 110 -6.92 -7.96 -24.98
CA GLY A 110 -7.50 -8.00 -26.31
C GLY A 110 -8.95 -7.53 -26.33
N LYS A 111 -9.57 -7.55 -27.51
CA LYS A 111 -10.98 -7.15 -27.69
C LYS A 111 -11.96 -7.93 -26.81
N ARG A 112 -11.62 -9.18 -26.46
CA ARG A 112 -12.42 -10.06 -25.60
C ARG A 112 -12.13 -9.88 -24.10
N GLY A 113 -11.41 -8.84 -23.71
CA GLY A 113 -11.00 -8.57 -22.34
C GLY A 113 -9.60 -9.07 -22.03
N VAL A 114 -9.38 -9.36 -20.75
CA VAL A 114 -8.08 -9.75 -20.19
C VAL A 114 -8.05 -11.25 -19.96
N ARG A 115 -6.90 -11.88 -20.27
CA ARG A 115 -6.66 -13.30 -20.01
C ARG A 115 -5.29 -13.51 -19.38
N LEU A 116 -5.24 -14.27 -18.28
CA LEU A 116 -3.99 -14.76 -17.72
C LEU A 116 -3.47 -15.91 -18.58
N LEU A 117 -2.21 -15.81 -19.02
CA LEU A 117 -1.54 -16.82 -19.83
C LEU A 117 -0.77 -17.79 -18.94
N SER A 118 -0.02 -17.24 -17.98
CA SER A 118 0.73 -18.02 -17.01
C SER A 118 0.95 -17.23 -15.72
N PHE A 119 1.03 -17.97 -14.61
CA PHE A 119 1.52 -17.46 -13.35
C PHE A 119 2.48 -18.49 -12.77
N THR A 120 3.61 -18.02 -12.25
CA THR A 120 4.55 -18.84 -11.48
C THR A 120 4.83 -18.20 -10.12
N ARG A 121 4.91 -19.04 -9.09
CA ARG A 121 5.39 -18.69 -7.76
C ARG A 121 6.57 -19.59 -7.44
N ASN A 122 7.73 -19.01 -7.17
CA ASN A 122 8.98 -19.74 -6.96
C ASN A 122 9.30 -20.73 -8.09
N GLY A 123 9.02 -20.35 -9.34
CA GLY A 123 9.18 -21.22 -10.51
C GLY A 123 8.08 -22.28 -10.71
N VAL A 124 7.18 -22.49 -9.74
CA VAL A 124 6.08 -23.45 -9.85
C VAL A 124 4.87 -22.79 -10.51
N ARG A 125 4.35 -23.40 -11.58
CA ARG A 125 3.16 -22.90 -12.29
C ARG A 125 1.91 -23.06 -11.44
N MET A 126 1.09 -22.01 -11.39
CA MET A 126 -0.20 -22.03 -10.70
C MET A 126 -1.35 -21.73 -11.67
N SER A 127 -2.52 -22.33 -11.40
CA SER A 127 -3.74 -22.15 -12.18
C SER A 127 -4.95 -21.71 -11.34
N ASN A 128 -4.87 -21.86 -10.01
CA ASN A 128 -5.91 -21.44 -9.08
C ASN A 128 -5.88 -19.91 -8.92
N ARG A 129 -6.97 -19.22 -9.28
CA ARG A 129 -7.05 -17.76 -9.28
C ARG A 129 -7.04 -17.18 -7.87
N GLY A 130 -7.63 -17.86 -6.89
CA GLY A 130 -7.57 -17.47 -5.48
C GLY A 130 -6.13 -17.43 -4.98
N GLN A 131 -5.33 -18.45 -5.29
CA GLN A 131 -3.90 -18.48 -4.93
C GLN A 131 -3.07 -17.45 -5.69
N ILE A 132 -3.35 -17.23 -6.98
CA ILE A 132 -2.66 -16.20 -7.77
C ILE A 132 -2.94 -14.82 -7.16
N PHE A 133 -4.22 -14.50 -6.94
CA PHE A 133 -4.62 -13.23 -6.33
C PHE A 133 -4.02 -13.07 -4.93
N SER A 134 -4.10 -14.11 -4.08
CA SER A 134 -3.52 -14.10 -2.75
C SER A 134 -2.01 -13.87 -2.78
N THR A 135 -1.28 -14.47 -3.73
CA THR A 135 0.18 -14.26 -3.88
C THR A 135 0.49 -12.82 -4.30
N VAL A 136 -0.26 -12.27 -5.26
CA VAL A 136 -0.14 -10.89 -5.73
C VAL A 136 -0.42 -9.90 -4.59
N TYR A 137 -1.53 -10.11 -3.87
CA TYR A 137 -1.94 -9.31 -2.73
C TYR A 137 -0.91 -9.36 -1.59
N PHE A 138 -0.45 -10.56 -1.24
CA PHE A 138 0.55 -10.78 -0.19
C PHE A 138 1.86 -10.05 -0.49
N TYR A 139 2.35 -10.13 -1.74
CA TYR A 139 3.52 -9.36 -2.16
C TYR A 139 3.26 -7.85 -2.07
N HIS A 140 2.15 -7.36 -2.62
CA HIS A 140 1.89 -5.93 -2.66
C HIS A 140 1.81 -5.33 -1.26
N THR A 141 0.97 -5.90 -0.39
CA THR A 141 0.71 -5.41 0.97
C THR A 141 1.94 -5.46 1.87
N HIS A 142 2.77 -6.50 1.77
CA HIS A 142 3.89 -6.71 2.69
C HIS A 142 5.27 -6.35 2.11
N SER A 143 5.41 -6.14 0.79
CA SER A 143 6.68 -5.68 0.21
C SER A 143 6.60 -4.21 -0.17
N PHE A 144 5.90 -3.88 -1.25
CA PHE A 144 5.99 -2.54 -1.82
C PHE A 144 5.26 -1.51 -0.95
N HIS A 145 4.05 -1.81 -0.52
CA HIS A 145 3.27 -0.92 0.34
C HIS A 145 3.99 -0.61 1.66
N THR A 146 4.64 -1.61 2.26
CA THR A 146 5.49 -1.42 3.45
C THR A 146 6.67 -0.47 3.19
N LYS A 147 7.23 -0.44 1.98
CA LYS A 147 8.29 0.53 1.65
C LYS A 147 7.76 1.96 1.58
N SER A 148 6.52 2.18 1.12
CA SER A 148 5.87 3.49 1.20
C SER A 148 5.73 3.97 2.65
N HIS A 149 5.40 3.06 3.56
CA HIS A 149 5.38 3.31 5.00
C HIS A 149 6.75 3.69 5.57
N LEU A 150 7.82 3.05 5.11
CA LEU A 150 9.17 3.45 5.52
C LEU A 150 9.56 4.84 5.03
N PHE A 151 9.18 5.21 3.80
CA PHE A 151 9.35 6.58 3.31
C PHE A 151 8.59 7.58 4.19
N SER A 152 7.37 7.23 4.62
CA SER A 152 6.60 8.04 5.58
C SER A 152 7.37 8.25 6.88
N ASN A 153 7.94 7.21 7.48
CA ASN A 153 8.71 7.35 8.72
C ASN A 153 9.88 8.32 8.57
N SER A 154 10.71 8.14 7.54
CA SER A 154 11.86 9.00 7.29
C SER A 154 11.45 10.45 6.98
N LEU A 155 10.33 10.66 6.28
CA LEU A 155 9.75 11.98 6.05
C LEU A 155 9.29 12.63 7.36
N VAL A 156 8.52 11.92 8.17
CA VAL A 156 7.99 12.46 9.45
C VAL A 156 9.13 12.82 10.39
N ARG A 157 10.17 11.98 10.47
CA ARG A 157 11.41 12.29 11.19
C ARG A 157 12.01 13.60 10.72
N HIS A 158 12.20 13.75 9.41
CA HIS A 158 12.74 14.97 8.84
C HIS A 158 11.89 16.21 9.19
N ILE A 159 10.57 16.11 9.07
CA ILE A 159 9.64 17.21 9.36
C ILE A 159 9.75 17.64 10.82
N VAL A 160 9.74 16.67 11.76
CA VAL A 160 9.76 16.95 13.20
C VAL A 160 11.12 17.47 13.63
N ASP A 161 12.20 16.78 13.28
CA ASP A 161 13.56 17.10 13.73
C ASP A 161 14.08 18.43 13.14
N ASN A 162 13.59 18.82 11.95
CA ASN A 162 13.95 20.10 11.30
C ASN A 162 12.85 21.17 11.39
N ASN A 163 11.76 20.90 12.13
CA ASN A 163 10.62 21.80 12.30
C ASN A 163 10.07 22.37 10.98
N VAL A 164 9.84 21.51 9.99
CA VAL A 164 9.34 21.90 8.66
C VAL A 164 7.83 22.20 8.73
N LYS A 165 7.50 23.40 9.21
CA LYS A 165 6.12 23.82 9.56
C LYS A 165 5.09 23.59 8.45
N ILE A 166 5.48 23.87 7.21
CA ILE A 166 4.61 23.77 6.04
C ILE A 166 4.14 22.33 5.73
N LEU A 167 4.87 21.31 6.20
CA LEU A 167 4.57 19.89 6.00
C LEU A 167 4.06 19.18 7.28
N GLN A 168 3.79 19.91 8.36
CA GLN A 168 3.43 19.30 9.66
C GLN A 168 2.19 18.40 9.61
N GLU A 169 1.25 18.62 8.68
CA GLU A 169 0.06 17.77 8.54
C GLU A 169 0.41 16.32 8.18
N SER A 170 1.51 16.10 7.44
CA SER A 170 2.02 14.76 7.11
C SER A 170 2.60 13.99 8.31
N SER A 171 2.67 14.59 9.51
CA SER A 171 3.25 13.93 10.70
C SER A 171 2.25 13.20 11.59
N TYR A 172 0.96 13.17 11.22
CA TYR A 172 -0.12 12.90 12.17
C TYR A 172 -0.06 11.50 12.81
N THR A 173 0.14 10.44 12.02
CA THR A 173 -0.10 9.05 12.50
C THR A 173 0.90 8.00 12.04
N SER A 174 1.73 8.28 11.04
CA SER A 174 2.49 7.22 10.36
C SER A 174 3.50 6.50 11.26
N ILE A 175 4.29 7.22 12.07
CA ILE A 175 5.32 6.60 12.95
C ILE A 175 4.67 5.69 14.03
N PRO A 176 3.71 6.18 14.85
CA PRO A 176 3.08 5.35 15.87
C PRO A 176 2.40 4.09 15.31
N LEU A 177 1.74 4.19 14.16
CA LEU A 177 1.08 3.06 13.52
C LEU A 177 2.07 1.95 13.15
N HIS A 178 3.22 2.31 12.54
CA HIS A 178 4.24 1.31 12.17
C HIS A 178 4.90 0.70 13.39
N TYR A 179 5.14 1.49 14.42
CA TYR A 179 5.66 0.98 15.68
C TYR A 179 4.71 -0.06 16.28
N GLU A 180 3.41 0.22 16.33
CA GLU A 180 2.42 -0.75 16.82
C GLU A 180 2.39 -2.03 15.97
N LEU A 181 2.44 -1.92 14.64
CA LEU A 181 2.48 -3.09 13.76
C LEU A 181 3.72 -3.97 13.99
N LEU A 182 4.88 -3.38 14.32
CA LEU A 182 6.14 -4.12 14.48
C LEU A 182 6.40 -4.58 15.92
N HIS A 183 5.82 -3.91 16.92
CA HIS A 183 6.21 -4.13 18.32
C HIS A 183 5.04 -4.45 19.26
N SER A 184 3.78 -4.33 18.82
CA SER A 184 2.61 -4.60 19.67
C SER A 184 2.13 -6.05 19.59
N SER A 185 1.47 -6.50 20.66
CA SER A 185 0.66 -7.73 20.69
C SER A 185 -0.62 -7.63 19.86
N LEU A 186 -1.01 -6.40 19.46
CA LEU A 186 -2.14 -6.12 18.57
C LEU A 186 -1.75 -6.18 17.08
N SER A 187 -0.52 -6.52 16.75
CA SER A 187 -0.07 -6.62 15.36
C SER A 187 -0.85 -7.68 14.58
N VAL A 188 -1.21 -7.35 13.35
CA VAL A 188 -1.81 -8.29 12.39
C VAL A 188 -0.79 -9.22 11.74
N LEU A 189 0.51 -9.03 12.02
CA LEU A 189 1.59 -9.87 11.53
C LEU A 189 1.82 -11.02 12.49
N GLU A 190 2.23 -12.17 11.96
CA GLU A 190 2.59 -13.31 12.78
C GLU A 190 3.90 -13.03 13.53
N TRP A 191 3.90 -13.39 14.81
CA TRP A 191 5.08 -13.43 15.66
C TRP A 191 5.03 -14.69 16.54
N ASP A 192 6.12 -15.45 16.57
CA ASP A 192 6.24 -16.71 17.31
C ASP A 192 5.07 -17.69 17.07
N GLY A 193 4.68 -17.88 15.81
CA GLY A 193 3.61 -18.79 15.42
C GLY A 193 2.19 -18.31 15.76
N ASN A 194 2.03 -17.09 16.25
CA ASN A 194 0.74 -16.52 16.64
C ASN A 194 0.47 -15.22 15.88
N VAL A 195 -0.78 -15.04 15.47
CA VAL A 195 -1.31 -13.76 14.97
C VAL A 195 -2.23 -13.20 16.07
N SER A 196 -2.26 -11.87 16.24
CA SER A 196 -2.94 -11.19 17.37
C SER A 196 -4.20 -11.91 17.88
N ARG A 197 -4.09 -12.54 19.06
CA ARG A 197 -5.20 -13.21 19.72
C ARG A 197 -6.32 -12.23 20.10
N TYR A 198 -5.97 -10.97 20.35
CA TYR A 198 -6.89 -9.92 20.77
C TYR A 198 -7.81 -9.47 19.64
N LEU A 199 -7.33 -9.48 18.40
CA LEU A 199 -8.09 -8.99 17.26
C LEU A 199 -8.96 -10.09 16.63
N GLY A 200 -8.63 -11.37 16.83
CA GLY A 200 -9.34 -12.50 16.24
C GLY A 200 -9.17 -12.62 14.72
N TYR A 201 -8.29 -11.80 14.12
CA TYR A 201 -7.97 -11.76 12.69
C TYR A 201 -6.48 -11.42 12.51
N GLY A 202 -5.95 -11.70 11.32
CA GLY A 202 -4.66 -11.19 10.86
C GLY A 202 -4.05 -11.98 9.70
N GLY A 203 -2.91 -11.50 9.23
CA GLY A 203 -2.25 -11.95 8.01
C GLY A 203 -1.26 -13.09 8.24
N ALA A 204 -0.92 -13.76 7.14
CA ALA A 204 0.06 -14.84 7.13
C ALA A 204 1.52 -14.36 7.18
N CYS A 205 1.79 -13.06 7.04
CA CYS A 205 3.15 -12.56 6.91
C CYS A 205 3.87 -12.56 8.25
N ILE A 206 5.08 -13.10 8.26
CA ILE A 206 5.94 -13.15 9.45
C ILE A 206 6.63 -11.81 9.64
N ARG A 207 6.55 -11.25 10.85
CA ARG A 207 7.11 -9.94 11.23
C ARG A 207 8.58 -9.80 10.87
N GLU A 208 9.41 -10.79 11.17
CA GLU A 208 10.85 -10.75 10.88
C GLU A 208 11.11 -10.69 9.37
N SER A 209 10.27 -11.35 8.56
CA SER A 209 10.40 -11.32 7.11
C SER A 209 9.97 -9.99 6.51
N LEU A 210 9.01 -9.31 7.15
CA LEU A 210 8.63 -7.95 6.79
C LEU A 210 9.81 -7.00 7.01
N VAL A 211 10.50 -7.12 8.15
CA VAL A 211 11.70 -6.33 8.47
C VAL A 211 12.81 -6.60 7.45
N GLU A 212 13.05 -7.86 7.10
CA GLU A 212 14.03 -8.27 6.10
C GLU A 212 13.70 -7.72 4.69
N GLU A 213 12.46 -7.87 4.25
CA GLU A 213 11.97 -7.36 2.96
C GLU A 213 11.96 -5.83 2.89
N SER A 214 11.77 -5.17 4.02
CA SER A 214 11.83 -3.71 4.13
C SER A 214 13.23 -3.16 3.86
N ARG A 215 14.27 -3.92 4.21
CA ARG A 215 15.68 -3.60 3.89
C ARG A 215 16.06 -3.94 2.45
N ASN A 216 15.23 -4.71 1.74
CA ASN A 216 15.47 -5.12 0.37
C ASN A 216 15.08 -4.04 -0.64
N MET A 217 16.00 -3.11 -0.91
CA MET A 217 15.78 -1.99 -1.83
C MET A 217 15.78 -2.39 -3.31
N SER A 218 16.23 -3.60 -3.66
CA SER A 218 16.23 -4.09 -5.04
C SER A 218 14.81 -4.16 -5.63
N ALA A 219 13.83 -4.52 -4.80
CA ALA A 219 12.42 -4.53 -5.15
C ALA A 219 11.92 -3.11 -5.51
N LEU A 220 12.39 -2.08 -4.80
CA LEU A 220 11.98 -0.70 -5.05
C LEU A 220 12.45 -0.19 -6.41
N ALA A 221 13.67 -0.52 -6.82
CA ALA A 221 14.22 -0.13 -8.12
C ALA A 221 13.37 -0.64 -9.30
N GLY A 222 12.73 -1.81 -9.15
CA GLY A 222 11.80 -2.36 -10.14
C GLY A 222 10.51 -1.55 -10.30
N HIS A 223 9.98 -1.01 -9.20
CA HIS A 223 8.76 -0.19 -9.16
C HIS A 223 9.03 1.28 -9.53
N GLN A 224 10.15 1.86 -9.07
CA GLN A 224 10.47 3.28 -9.31
C GLN A 224 11.16 3.56 -10.66
N ALA A 225 11.13 2.63 -11.61
CA ALA A 225 11.69 2.82 -12.95
C ALA A 225 10.83 3.79 -13.79
N MET A 226 10.94 5.09 -13.52
CA MET A 226 10.12 6.18 -14.05
C MET A 226 9.98 6.22 -15.57
N GLU A 227 11.03 5.89 -16.33
CA GLU A 227 10.98 5.84 -17.81
C GLU A 227 9.90 4.88 -18.32
N ARG A 228 9.52 3.90 -17.50
CA ARG A 228 8.53 2.88 -17.84
C ARG A 228 7.10 3.31 -17.56
N TRP A 229 6.89 4.44 -16.86
CA TRP A 229 5.53 4.94 -16.59
C TRP A 229 4.97 5.68 -17.80
N LYS A 230 5.84 6.35 -18.56
CA LYS A 230 5.48 7.08 -19.80
C LYS A 230 4.83 6.16 -20.84
N SER A 231 5.21 4.88 -20.87
CA SER A 231 4.72 3.92 -21.88
C SER A 231 3.29 3.41 -21.64
N HIS A 232 2.68 3.67 -20.48
CA HIS A 232 1.33 3.16 -20.16
C HIS A 232 0.19 4.07 -20.65
N GLY A 233 0.51 5.21 -21.28
CA GLY A 233 -0.47 6.19 -21.75
C GLY A 233 -0.99 7.09 -20.63
N LYS A 234 -1.42 8.30 -20.99
CA LYS A 234 -1.74 9.39 -20.05
C LYS A 234 -2.89 9.07 -19.08
N ASP A 235 -3.88 8.30 -19.55
CA ASP A 235 -5.10 8.01 -18.78
C ASP A 235 -4.99 6.74 -17.93
N SER A 236 -3.90 5.98 -18.08
CA SER A 236 -3.62 4.83 -17.20
C SER A 236 -3.29 5.28 -15.78
N PHE A 237 -3.44 4.38 -14.80
CA PHE A 237 -3.03 4.63 -13.43
C PHE A 237 -1.56 5.03 -13.32
N ALA A 238 -0.66 4.36 -14.05
CA ALA A 238 0.76 4.71 -14.13
C ALA A 238 1.00 6.12 -14.73
N GLY A 239 0.27 6.49 -15.78
CA GLY A 239 0.32 7.83 -16.37
C GLY A 239 -0.15 8.92 -15.42
N LYS A 240 -1.21 8.64 -14.64
CA LYS A 240 -1.70 9.54 -13.59
C LYS A 240 -0.69 9.66 -12.44
N LEU A 241 -0.05 8.57 -12.02
CA LEU A 241 1.02 8.59 -11.00
C LEU A 241 2.22 9.45 -11.45
N LEU A 242 2.67 9.30 -12.70
CA LEU A 242 3.75 10.12 -13.27
C LEU A 242 3.41 11.61 -13.21
N ARG A 243 2.22 11.98 -13.69
CA ARG A 243 1.75 13.37 -13.68
C ARG A 243 1.58 13.91 -12.27
N SER A 244 1.16 13.07 -11.33
CA SER A 244 1.01 13.44 -9.92
C SER A 244 2.36 13.72 -9.26
N ARG A 245 3.39 12.93 -9.60
CA ARG A 245 4.77 13.19 -9.17
C ARG A 245 5.30 14.53 -9.70
N LEU A 246 5.06 14.82 -10.98
CA LEU A 246 5.46 16.09 -11.59
C LEU A 246 4.69 17.28 -10.99
N ALA A 247 3.40 17.10 -10.71
CA ALA A 247 2.58 18.10 -10.03
C ALA A 247 3.11 18.40 -8.61
N LEU A 248 3.44 17.36 -7.84
CA LEU A 248 4.06 17.50 -6.53
C LEU A 248 5.39 18.26 -6.61
N GLN A 249 6.25 17.91 -7.56
CA GLN A 249 7.51 18.62 -7.78
C GLN A 249 7.28 20.11 -8.05
N GLY A 250 6.35 20.46 -8.95
CA GLY A 250 6.04 21.86 -9.23
C GLY A 250 5.42 22.61 -8.03
N VAL A 251 4.67 21.92 -7.17
CA VAL A 251 4.17 22.50 -5.91
C VAL A 251 5.31 22.71 -4.93
N MET A 252 6.21 21.73 -4.77
CA MET A 252 7.38 21.84 -3.91
C MET A 252 8.26 23.03 -4.29
N GLU A 253 8.51 23.23 -5.59
CA GLU A 253 9.28 24.36 -6.11
C GLU A 253 8.63 25.71 -5.75
N ARG A 254 7.30 25.85 -5.87
CA ARG A 254 6.58 27.08 -5.50
C ARG A 254 6.59 27.39 -4.01
N HIS A 255 6.69 26.36 -3.17
CA HIS A 255 6.66 26.46 -1.72
C HIS A 255 8.05 26.30 -1.09
N GLU A 256 9.12 26.38 -1.90
CA GLU A 256 10.53 26.30 -1.49
C GLU A 256 10.85 25.04 -0.65
N ILE A 257 10.18 23.93 -0.94
CA ILE A 257 10.45 22.65 -0.28
C ILE A 257 11.71 22.01 -0.87
N ASP A 258 12.60 21.53 0.00
CA ASP A 258 13.84 20.87 -0.41
C ASP A 258 13.56 19.72 -1.40
N PRO A 259 14.15 19.74 -2.61
CA PRO A 259 13.96 18.70 -3.63
C PRO A 259 14.28 17.29 -3.16
N LYS A 260 15.13 17.11 -2.13
CA LYS A 260 15.44 15.79 -1.56
C LYS A 260 14.22 15.09 -0.94
N LEU A 261 13.15 15.84 -0.65
CA LEU A 261 11.91 15.34 -0.05
C LEU A 261 10.93 14.79 -1.08
N LEU A 262 11.22 14.90 -2.39
CA LEU A 262 10.27 14.58 -3.45
C LEU A 262 9.83 13.12 -3.42
N ASP A 263 10.77 12.17 -3.32
CA ASP A 263 10.40 10.75 -3.27
C ASP A 263 9.72 10.37 -1.95
N PRO A 264 10.19 10.80 -0.76
CA PRO A 264 9.45 10.58 0.49
C PRO A 264 8.03 11.17 0.47
N LEU A 265 7.85 12.42 0.03
CA LEU A 265 6.53 13.05 -0.08
C LEU A 265 5.63 12.35 -1.10
N PHE A 266 6.18 11.99 -2.26
CA PHE A 266 5.43 11.26 -3.28
C PHE A 266 4.94 9.91 -2.75
N ASN A 267 5.81 9.16 -2.06
CA ASN A 267 5.44 7.87 -1.51
C ASN A 267 4.44 7.98 -0.36
N HIS A 268 4.66 8.92 0.56
CA HIS A 268 3.83 9.14 1.73
C HIS A 268 2.43 9.68 1.38
N VAL A 269 2.36 10.71 0.52
CA VAL A 269 1.11 11.43 0.24
C VAL A 269 0.34 10.83 -0.92
N ILE A 270 1.02 10.36 -1.97
CA ILE A 270 0.35 9.96 -3.22
C ILE A 270 0.27 8.44 -3.35
N VAL A 271 1.41 7.76 -3.37
CA VAL A 271 1.50 6.30 -3.61
C VAL A 271 0.72 5.54 -2.54
N HIS A 272 1.04 5.80 -1.27
CA HIS A 272 0.42 5.16 -0.11
C HIS A 272 -1.11 5.28 -0.12
N SER A 273 -1.61 6.49 -0.33
CA SER A 273 -3.03 6.83 -0.40
C SER A 273 -3.77 6.11 -1.52
N LEU A 274 -3.15 6.06 -2.71
CA LEU A 274 -3.75 5.43 -3.87
C LEU A 274 -3.67 3.90 -3.82
N ASP A 275 -2.70 3.32 -3.13
CA ASP A 275 -2.72 1.89 -2.82
C ASP A 275 -3.87 1.54 -1.89
N HIS A 276 -4.15 2.37 -0.88
CA HIS A 276 -5.31 2.18 -0.01
C HIS A 276 -6.64 2.25 -0.78
N ASP A 277 -6.85 3.25 -1.64
CA ASP A 277 -8.06 3.30 -2.49
C ASP A 277 -8.09 2.12 -3.47
N GLY A 278 -6.99 1.82 -4.15
CA GLY A 278 -6.88 0.74 -5.13
C GLY A 278 -7.17 -0.63 -4.50
N ILE A 279 -6.63 -0.92 -3.32
CA ILE A 279 -6.89 -2.17 -2.60
C ILE A 279 -8.35 -2.26 -2.14
N SER A 280 -8.94 -1.15 -1.67
CA SER A 280 -10.31 -1.12 -1.13
C SER A 280 -11.37 -1.58 -2.13
N GLN A 281 -11.13 -1.33 -3.43
CA GLN A 281 -12.03 -1.66 -4.53
C GLN A 281 -12.20 -3.17 -4.73
N TRP A 282 -11.33 -4.00 -4.15
CA TRP A 282 -11.36 -5.47 -4.31
C TRP A 282 -11.83 -6.19 -3.04
N SER A 283 -12.57 -5.49 -2.18
CA SER A 283 -13.10 -6.01 -0.90
C SER A 283 -14.15 -7.12 -1.06
N PHE A 284 -14.77 -7.24 -2.22
CA PHE A 284 -15.76 -8.28 -2.54
C PHE A 284 -15.14 -9.62 -2.98
N LEU A 285 -13.82 -9.72 -3.09
CA LEU A 285 -13.18 -10.97 -3.52
C LEU A 285 -13.00 -11.95 -2.36
N ARG A 286 -13.27 -13.24 -2.62
CA ARG A 286 -13.06 -14.38 -1.72
C ARG A 286 -11.71 -15.04 -1.98
N PHE A 287 -10.73 -14.76 -1.13
CA PHE A 287 -9.41 -15.41 -1.15
C PHE A 287 -8.83 -15.50 0.25
N SER A 288 -7.86 -16.41 0.46
CA SER A 288 -7.13 -16.52 1.74
C SER A 288 -6.01 -15.48 1.81
N LEU A 289 -5.73 -14.89 2.97
CA LEU A 289 -4.53 -14.08 3.20
C LEU A 289 -3.23 -14.91 3.16
N HIS A 290 -3.34 -16.23 3.27
CA HIS A 290 -2.20 -17.14 3.18
C HIS A 290 -2.06 -17.68 1.75
N PRO A 291 -1.00 -17.31 0.99
CA PRO A 291 -0.91 -17.61 -0.44
C PRO A 291 -0.90 -19.08 -0.80
N TRP A 292 -0.46 -19.95 0.12
CA TRP A 292 -0.34 -21.39 -0.15
C TRP A 292 -1.65 -22.15 0.04
N ASP A 293 -2.69 -21.52 0.56
CA ASP A 293 -3.98 -22.17 0.75
C ASP A 293 -4.63 -22.41 -0.62
N THR A 294 -5.05 -23.65 -0.88
CA THR A 294 -5.70 -24.02 -2.16
C THR A 294 -7.17 -23.63 -2.20
N GLU A 295 -7.77 -23.40 -1.03
CA GLU A 295 -9.18 -23.06 -0.84
C GLU A 295 -9.34 -21.88 0.10
N CYS A 296 -10.55 -21.31 0.14
CA CYS A 296 -10.90 -20.23 1.05
C CYS A 296 -12.17 -20.60 1.82
N SER A 297 -12.00 -21.11 3.04
CA SER A 297 -13.06 -21.36 4.01
C SER A 297 -13.79 -20.06 4.39
N ILE A 298 -14.95 -20.21 5.03
CA ILE A 298 -15.72 -19.06 5.55
C ILE A 298 -14.89 -18.25 6.55
N TYR A 299 -14.16 -18.93 7.43
CA TYR A 299 -13.26 -18.28 8.39
C TYR A 299 -12.16 -17.47 7.69
N GLN A 300 -11.50 -18.04 6.68
CA GLN A 300 -10.49 -17.33 5.89
C GLN A 300 -11.10 -16.12 5.16
N ALA A 301 -12.27 -16.27 4.55
CA ALA A 301 -12.95 -15.17 3.86
C ALA A 301 -13.31 -14.02 4.84
N PHE A 302 -13.81 -14.36 6.03
CA PHE A 302 -14.09 -13.42 7.10
C PHE A 302 -12.81 -12.71 7.56
N ASN A 303 -11.73 -13.46 7.83
CA ASN A 303 -10.44 -12.93 8.24
C ASN A 303 -9.85 -11.98 7.17
N THR A 304 -9.88 -12.37 5.89
CA THR A 304 -9.46 -11.51 4.76
C THR A 304 -10.29 -10.23 4.68
N SER A 305 -11.58 -10.30 4.95
CA SER A 305 -12.48 -9.14 4.99
C SER A 305 -12.11 -8.18 6.13
N MET A 306 -11.96 -8.71 7.35
CA MET A 306 -11.56 -7.96 8.54
C MET A 306 -10.23 -7.24 8.31
N PHE A 307 -9.23 -7.97 7.81
CA PHE A 307 -7.92 -7.41 7.48
C PHE A 307 -8.04 -6.27 6.46
N ARG A 308 -8.80 -6.49 5.37
CA ARG A 308 -8.96 -5.46 4.33
C ARG A 308 -9.58 -4.19 4.87
N ILE A 309 -10.68 -4.30 5.63
CA ILE A 309 -11.41 -3.16 6.17
C ILE A 309 -10.55 -2.44 7.21
N LEU A 310 -9.85 -3.15 8.10
CA LEU A 310 -9.14 -2.51 9.21
C LEU A 310 -7.76 -1.97 8.83
N ILE A 311 -7.03 -2.68 7.97
CA ILE A 311 -5.63 -2.39 7.64
C ILE A 311 -5.51 -1.69 6.29
N THR A 312 -6.27 -2.11 5.27
CA THR A 312 -6.04 -1.62 3.91
C THR A 312 -7.05 -0.60 3.42
N GLN A 313 -8.21 -0.43 4.06
CA GLN A 313 -9.10 0.67 3.72
C GLN A 313 -8.64 1.92 4.49
N PRO A 314 -8.56 3.09 3.83
CA PRO A 314 -8.28 4.33 4.53
C PRO A 314 -9.40 4.56 5.54
N ASN A 315 -9.06 4.83 6.80
CA ASN A 315 -10.06 5.36 7.71
C ASN A 315 -10.18 6.87 7.41
N LEU A 316 -11.19 7.56 7.90
CA LEU A 316 -11.09 9.00 8.17
C LEU A 316 -11.65 9.10 9.57
N ASN A 317 -10.78 9.35 10.55
CA ASN A 317 -11.25 9.58 11.91
C ASN A 317 -12.23 10.77 11.85
N PRO A 318 -13.51 10.58 12.16
CA PRO A 318 -14.48 11.67 12.09
C PRO A 318 -14.16 12.78 13.13
N LEU A 319 -13.36 12.47 14.16
CA LEU A 319 -12.84 13.41 15.15
C LEU A 319 -11.55 14.12 14.68
N ALA A 320 -10.95 13.65 13.59
CA ALA A 320 -9.88 14.34 12.85
C ALA A 320 -10.24 14.31 11.35
N PRO A 321 -11.37 14.93 10.96
CA PRO A 321 -11.91 14.82 9.61
C PRO A 321 -10.92 15.44 8.61
N ASN A 322 -11.00 15.05 7.33
CA ASN A 322 -10.16 15.62 6.27
C ASN A 322 -10.29 17.14 6.24
N THR A 323 -9.35 17.82 6.89
CA THR A 323 -9.40 19.26 7.08
C THR A 323 -8.65 20.02 5.99
N ILE A 324 -8.14 19.35 4.95
CA ILE A 324 -7.38 20.02 3.88
C ILE A 324 -8.31 20.90 3.02
N ARG A 325 -9.59 20.53 2.91
CA ARG A 325 -10.61 21.35 2.23
C ARG A 325 -11.00 22.60 3.02
N SER A 326 -10.82 22.60 4.35
CA SER A 326 -11.34 23.63 5.27
C SER A 326 -10.27 24.41 6.03
N ILE A 327 -9.02 23.96 6.06
CA ILE A 327 -7.90 24.65 6.72
C ILE A 327 -7.03 25.34 5.68
N ASN A 328 -6.57 26.54 6.04
CA ASN A 328 -5.55 27.31 5.32
C ASN A 328 -4.17 26.62 5.39
N LYS A 329 -3.97 25.57 4.57
CA LYS A 329 -2.67 24.90 4.38
C LYS A 329 -2.23 25.06 2.92
N PRO A 330 -1.46 26.14 2.60
CA PRO A 330 -1.19 26.52 1.20
C PRO A 330 -0.58 25.41 0.35
N PHE A 331 0.41 24.68 0.86
CA PHE A 331 1.07 23.59 0.14
C PHE A 331 0.08 22.49 -0.29
N TYR A 332 -0.71 21.95 0.64
CA TYR A 332 -1.63 20.85 0.35
C TYR A 332 -2.85 21.29 -0.47
N GLN A 333 -3.30 22.55 -0.32
CA GLN A 333 -4.34 23.11 -1.19
C GLN A 333 -3.88 23.25 -2.63
N ASP A 334 -2.64 23.71 -2.85
CA ASP A 334 -2.07 23.79 -4.18
C ASP A 334 -1.82 22.41 -4.78
N LEU A 335 -1.35 21.46 -3.98
CA LEU A 335 -1.24 20.06 -4.40
C LEU A 335 -2.61 19.51 -4.83
N TYR A 336 -3.65 19.70 -4.03
CA TYR A 336 -5.01 19.30 -4.37
C TYR A 336 -5.47 19.90 -5.70
N ARG A 337 -5.26 21.20 -5.92
CA ARG A 337 -5.62 21.88 -7.17
C ARG A 337 -4.90 21.28 -8.37
N GLU A 338 -3.61 20.98 -8.26
CA GLU A 338 -2.86 20.34 -9.36
C GLU A 338 -3.30 18.90 -9.61
N LEU A 339 -3.52 18.11 -8.56
CA LEU A 339 -3.99 16.73 -8.69
C LEU A 339 -5.40 16.66 -9.27
N ARG A 340 -6.28 17.60 -8.93
CA ARG A 340 -7.66 17.65 -9.46
C ARG A 340 -7.70 17.86 -10.97
N LYS A 341 -6.69 18.51 -11.57
CA LYS A 341 -6.53 18.62 -13.03
C LYS A 341 -6.13 17.30 -13.70
N ILE A 342 -5.63 16.34 -12.92
CA ILE A 342 -5.23 15.00 -13.39
C ILE A 342 -6.42 14.06 -13.26
N ASP A 343 -6.94 13.91 -12.05
CA ASP A 343 -8.07 13.05 -11.72
C ASP A 343 -8.73 13.56 -10.41
N PRO A 344 -10.00 14.03 -10.45
CA PRO A 344 -10.67 14.55 -9.27
C PRO A 344 -10.82 13.54 -8.12
N LYS A 345 -11.10 12.26 -8.42
CA LYS A 345 -11.25 11.21 -7.40
C LYS A 345 -9.91 10.96 -6.72
N MET A 346 -8.84 10.89 -7.49
CA MET A 346 -7.48 10.74 -6.98
C MET A 346 -7.09 11.88 -6.03
N ALA A 347 -7.41 13.14 -6.37
CA ALA A 347 -7.12 14.29 -5.52
C ALA A 347 -7.81 14.19 -4.15
N ASP A 348 -9.06 13.72 -4.14
CA ASP A 348 -9.83 13.51 -2.91
C ASP A 348 -9.21 12.41 -2.02
N VAL A 349 -8.82 11.28 -2.63
CA VAL A 349 -8.17 10.17 -1.93
C VAL A 349 -6.84 10.59 -1.34
N VAL A 350 -6.00 11.27 -2.13
CA VAL A 350 -4.66 11.72 -1.72
C VAL A 350 -4.75 12.67 -0.53
N THR A 351 -5.63 13.67 -0.61
CA THR A 351 -5.76 14.66 0.47
C THR A 351 -6.39 14.08 1.73
N ALA A 352 -7.32 13.13 1.61
CA ALA A 352 -7.85 12.41 2.77
C ALA A 352 -6.76 11.66 3.55
N SER A 353 -5.72 11.21 2.86
CA SER A 353 -4.68 10.34 3.39
C SER A 353 -3.43 11.08 3.87
N VAL A 354 -3.31 12.40 3.63
CA VAL A 354 -2.20 13.22 4.18
C VAL A 354 -2.17 13.18 5.71
N MET A 355 -3.32 12.98 6.34
CA MET A 355 -3.46 12.85 7.78
C MET A 355 -3.28 11.40 8.29
N TYR A 356 -2.91 10.45 7.42
CA TYR A 356 -2.70 9.02 7.73
C TYR A 356 -1.22 8.63 7.87
#